data_AF-A0A6W0NV36-F1
#
_entry.id   AF-A0A6W0NV36-F1
#
_cell.length_a   1.000
_cell.length_b   1.000
_cell.length_c   1.000
_cell.angle_alpha   90.00
_cell.angle_beta   90.00
_cell.angle_gamma   90.00
#
_symmetry.space_group_name_H-M   'P 1'
#
loop_
_entity.id
_entity.type
_entity.pdbx_description
1 polymer ?
#
loop_
_entity_poly.entity_id
_entity_poly.type
_entity_poly.pdbx_seq_one_letter_code
_entity_poly.pdbx_strand_id
1 'polypeptide(L)'
;MKTICFTGFDKTKKSELIQIAKERGFVIKNDVTAGLSYLCCGENAGPKKISKAKTIGAVLISEDSFRELELEVDPASVIDDVQSVKTLPIADDSSQKISVYDEHPLLDYLWSATDTGKRISIIYHGGSNPGVVRDIIPRSLNENFTLQAVDLNSNERVVKLFAIENIEVQGVERLIIPDALNPRKNKREITSDFNFNSISDIYLALKDTLEGMGWHVATYEKNGSCVRLDVCDYFKNGKPRKSPVVTLYFEPENKTRPYVCKCRGISLANTYSNLDHAVGMFLTIAYEISLAAKDEVES
;
A
#
# COMPACT_ATOMS: atom_id res chain seq x y z
N MET A 1 25.46 27.50 13.72
CA MET A 1 24.47 26.91 14.65
C MET A 1 23.50 26.08 13.82
N LYS A 2 23.41 24.76 14.06
CA LYS A 2 22.59 23.86 13.24
C LYS A 2 21.18 23.70 13.84
N THR A 3 20.16 23.62 12.99
CA THR A 3 18.75 23.50 13.40
C THR A 3 18.22 22.09 13.10
N ILE A 4 17.35 21.57 13.97
CA ILE A 4 16.81 20.22 13.83
C ILE A 4 15.30 20.16 14.12
N CYS A 5 14.58 19.37 13.34
CA CYS A 5 13.17 19.04 13.56
C CYS A 5 13.03 17.53 13.75
N PHE A 6 12.17 17.11 14.69
CA PHE A 6 11.85 15.71 14.93
C PHE A 6 10.44 15.38 14.44
N THR A 7 10.30 14.30 13.68
CA THR A 7 9.01 13.80 13.18
C THR A 7 8.93 12.28 13.31
N GLY A 8 7.75 11.75 13.61
CA GLY A 8 7.54 10.29 13.63
C GLY A 8 7.90 9.56 14.91
N PHE A 9 8.10 10.27 16.02
CA PHE A 9 8.40 9.69 17.32
C PHE A 9 7.18 9.79 18.24
N ASP A 10 7.02 8.82 19.14
CA ASP A 10 6.09 8.92 20.27
C ASP A 10 6.49 10.09 21.21
N LYS A 11 5.57 10.47 22.10
CA LYS A 11 5.72 11.66 22.94
C LYS A 11 6.93 11.57 23.89
N THR A 12 7.18 10.39 24.46
CA THR A 12 8.26 10.14 25.41
C THR A 12 9.62 10.23 24.72
N LYS A 13 9.78 9.49 23.62
CA LYS A 13 11.01 9.42 22.83
C LYS A 13 11.34 10.75 22.16
N LYS A 14 10.33 11.45 21.64
CA LYS A 14 10.51 12.81 21.11
C LYS A 14 11.05 13.78 22.16
N SER A 15 10.61 13.67 23.40
CA SER A 15 11.04 14.56 24.49
C SER A 15 12.50 14.32 24.87
N GLU A 16 12.94 13.04 24.90
CA GLU A 16 14.33 12.66 25.12
C GLU A 16 15.26 13.22 24.02
N LEU A 17 14.91 13.00 22.74
CA LEU A 17 15.72 13.46 21.62
C LEU A 17 15.84 14.99 21.57
N ILE A 18 14.79 15.71 21.96
CA ILE A 18 14.82 17.18 22.08
C ILE A 18 15.80 17.62 23.19
N GLN A 19 15.88 16.89 24.30
CA GLN A 19 16.79 17.22 25.39
C GLN A 19 18.25 17.02 24.96
N ILE A 20 18.56 15.87 24.35
CA ILE A 20 19.89 15.57 23.79
C ILE A 20 20.30 16.63 22.77
N ALA A 21 19.39 17.01 21.87
CA ALA A 21 19.65 18.03 20.86
C ALA A 21 19.97 19.41 21.49
N LYS A 22 19.26 19.81 22.55
CA LYS A 22 19.53 21.07 23.26
C LYS A 22 20.89 21.06 23.95
N GLU A 23 21.23 19.96 24.63
CA GLU A 23 22.52 19.79 25.31
C GLU A 23 23.70 19.84 24.32
N ARG A 24 23.50 19.31 23.11
CA ARG A 24 24.49 19.36 22.03
C ARG A 24 24.53 20.70 21.28
N GLY A 25 23.65 21.67 21.61
CA GLY A 25 23.65 23.01 21.00
C GLY A 25 22.86 23.14 19.70
N PHE A 26 21.96 22.20 19.38
CA PHE A 26 21.03 22.34 18.27
C PHE A 26 19.88 23.30 18.61
N VAL A 27 19.41 24.01 17.58
CA VAL A 27 18.16 24.79 17.67
C VAL A 27 16.99 23.95 17.20
N ILE A 28 16.05 23.68 18.12
CA ILE A 28 14.88 22.84 17.85
C ILE A 28 13.82 23.61 17.07
N LYS A 29 13.34 23.03 15.97
CA LYS A 29 12.23 23.53 15.17
C LYS A 29 11.03 22.59 15.26
N ASN A 30 9.84 23.16 15.42
CA ASN A 30 8.58 22.41 15.51
C ASN A 30 8.06 21.96 14.13
N ASP A 31 8.46 22.66 13.08
CA ASP A 31 8.12 22.35 11.70
C ASP A 31 9.32 22.52 10.79
N VAL A 32 9.22 21.93 9.60
CA VAL A 32 10.20 22.09 8.55
C VAL A 32 10.08 23.50 8.00
N THR A 33 11.10 24.32 8.19
CA THR A 33 11.14 25.76 7.88
C THR A 33 12.38 26.06 7.06
N ALA A 34 12.38 27.15 6.30
CA ALA A 34 13.54 27.54 5.49
C ALA A 34 14.80 27.64 6.36
N GLY A 35 15.91 27.04 5.92
CA GLY A 35 17.16 26.97 6.67
C GLY A 35 17.23 25.87 7.73
N LEU A 36 16.30 24.90 7.74
CA LEU A 36 16.42 23.70 8.57
C LEU A 36 17.66 22.90 8.17
N SER A 37 18.54 22.56 9.12
CA SER A 37 19.73 21.76 8.83
C SER A 37 19.42 20.26 8.75
N TYR A 38 18.64 19.75 9.72
CA TYR A 38 18.32 18.32 9.81
C TYR A 38 16.84 18.07 10.08
N LEU A 39 16.29 17.02 9.44
CA LEU A 39 15.03 16.40 9.85
C LEU A 39 15.32 14.98 10.36
N CYS A 40 15.20 14.79 11.67
CA CYS A 40 15.31 13.48 12.29
C CYS A 40 13.97 12.74 12.19
N CYS A 41 14.00 11.59 11.53
CA CYS A 41 12.83 10.79 11.17
C CYS A 41 12.75 9.53 12.05
N GLY A 42 11.66 9.40 12.77
CA GLY A 42 11.28 8.18 13.49
C GLY A 42 10.34 7.29 12.69
N GLU A 43 9.95 6.17 13.26
CA GLU A 43 9.14 5.11 12.63
C GLU A 43 7.82 5.63 12.02
N ASN A 44 7.21 6.65 12.64
CA ASN A 44 5.93 7.22 12.20
C ASN A 44 6.10 8.53 11.42
N ALA A 45 7.27 8.77 10.80
CA ALA A 45 7.59 10.05 10.17
C ALA A 45 6.69 10.30 8.95
N GLY A 46 5.84 11.31 9.04
CA GLY A 46 4.87 11.61 7.99
C GLY A 46 5.54 12.21 6.74
N PRO A 47 5.14 11.80 5.52
CA PRO A 47 5.81 12.17 4.27
C PRO A 47 5.81 13.68 3.99
N LYS A 48 4.80 14.42 4.48
CA LYS A 48 4.73 15.89 4.34
C LYS A 48 5.97 16.62 4.85
N LYS A 49 6.52 16.21 6.00
CA LYS A 49 7.73 16.83 6.56
C LYS A 49 8.99 16.40 5.81
N ILE A 50 9.03 15.14 5.36
CA ILE A 50 10.14 14.59 4.59
C ILE A 50 10.27 15.33 3.24
N SER A 51 9.17 15.45 2.47
CA SER A 51 9.18 16.15 1.19
C SER A 51 9.50 17.65 1.35
N LYS A 52 8.95 18.29 2.38
CA LYS A 52 9.26 19.69 2.71
C LYS A 52 10.74 19.86 3.06
N ALA A 53 11.35 18.90 3.76
CA ALA A 53 12.75 18.93 4.17
C ALA A 53 13.68 18.74 2.97
N LYS A 54 13.37 17.79 2.09
CA LYS A 54 14.09 17.60 0.81
C LYS A 54 14.05 18.85 -0.05
N THR A 55 12.88 19.47 -0.20
CA THR A 55 12.69 20.68 -1.01
C THR A 55 13.56 21.84 -0.54
N ILE A 56 13.78 21.98 0.76
CA ILE A 56 14.61 23.05 1.34
C ILE A 56 16.08 22.64 1.54
N GLY A 57 16.48 21.43 1.12
CA GLY A 57 17.84 20.92 1.26
C GLY A 57 18.24 20.50 2.68
N ALA A 58 17.27 20.21 3.57
CA ALA A 58 17.57 19.71 4.91
C ALA A 58 17.98 18.23 4.85
N VAL A 59 19.01 17.87 5.62
CA VAL A 59 19.54 16.50 5.67
C VAL A 59 18.60 15.61 6.48
N LEU A 60 18.14 14.52 5.87
CA LEU A 60 17.33 13.51 6.55
C LEU A 60 18.23 12.56 7.33
N ILE A 61 17.94 12.35 8.62
CA ILE A 61 18.70 11.45 9.49
C ILE A 61 17.76 10.54 10.28
N SER A 62 18.20 9.32 10.58
CA SER A 62 17.50 8.44 11.52
C SER A 62 17.79 8.85 12.97
N GLU A 63 17.13 8.19 13.92
CA GLU A 63 17.47 8.34 15.34
C GLU A 63 18.91 7.93 15.63
N ASP A 64 19.35 6.77 15.14
CA ASP A 64 20.70 6.25 15.40
C ASP A 64 21.76 7.21 14.86
N SER A 65 21.57 7.68 13.62
CA SER A 65 22.45 8.68 13.02
C SER A 65 22.43 10.01 13.79
N PHE A 66 21.29 10.42 14.34
CA PHE A 66 21.22 11.60 15.20
C PHE A 66 21.98 11.39 16.52
N ARG A 67 21.93 10.19 17.11
CA ARG A 67 22.63 9.88 18.37
C ARG A 67 24.15 9.88 18.17
N GLU A 68 24.61 9.45 17.02
CA GLU A 68 26.03 9.47 16.60
C GLU A 68 26.48 10.84 16.07
N LEU A 69 25.54 11.74 15.74
CA LEU A 69 25.85 13.06 15.24
C LEU A 69 26.46 13.94 16.35
N GLU A 70 27.75 14.19 16.24
CA GLU A 70 28.46 15.20 17.02
C GLU A 70 28.45 16.54 16.25
N LEU A 71 28.14 17.63 16.95
CA LEU A 71 28.39 18.96 16.41
C LEU A 71 29.86 19.27 16.67
N GLU A 72 30.68 19.21 15.63
CA GLU A 72 32.01 19.79 15.67
C GLU A 72 31.85 21.27 16.05
N VAL A 73 32.31 21.60 17.25
CA VAL A 73 32.51 22.98 17.67
C VAL A 73 33.77 23.41 16.96
N ASP A 74 33.62 24.27 15.96
CA ASP A 74 34.72 24.70 15.11
C ASP A 74 35.26 26.05 15.61
N PRO A 75 36.36 26.10 16.40
CA PRO A 75 37.13 27.31 16.56
C PRO A 75 38.13 27.41 15.41
N ALA A 76 37.75 28.17 14.38
CA ALA A 76 38.66 28.86 13.45
C ALA A 76 39.76 28.03 12.75
N SER A 77 39.53 27.77 11.46
CA SER A 77 40.51 27.76 10.34
C SER A 77 41.74 26.83 10.41
N VAL A 78 41.90 25.99 9.37
CA VAL A 78 43.08 25.82 8.47
C VAL A 78 43.11 24.37 7.91
N ILE A 79 43.11 24.26 6.56
CA ILE A 79 43.83 23.35 5.62
C ILE A 79 44.49 22.09 6.27
N ASP A 80 44.33 20.83 5.84
CA ASP A 80 44.72 20.24 4.54
C ASP A 80 44.31 18.74 4.44
N ASP A 81 44.35 18.22 3.21
CA ASP A 81 44.72 16.84 2.82
C ASP A 81 43.79 15.59 2.95
N VAL A 82 43.37 15.15 1.75
CA VAL A 82 43.71 13.85 1.11
C VAL A 82 43.13 12.52 1.64
N GLN A 83 42.25 11.97 0.77
CA GLN A 83 42.06 10.58 0.34
C GLN A 83 41.74 9.48 1.38
N SER A 84 40.58 8.83 1.16
CA SER A 84 40.59 7.38 0.93
C SER A 84 39.34 6.95 0.16
N VAL A 85 39.56 6.56 -1.10
CA VAL A 85 38.63 5.78 -1.91
C VAL A 85 38.69 4.33 -1.45
N LYS A 86 37.55 3.73 -1.11
CA LYS A 86 37.37 2.28 -1.17
C LYS A 86 36.13 1.98 -2.01
N THR A 87 36.37 1.74 -3.30
CA THR A 87 35.46 1.02 -4.18
C THR A 87 35.49 -0.46 -3.81
N LEU A 88 34.33 -1.11 -3.77
CA LEU A 88 34.01 -2.49 -4.19
C LEU A 88 32.62 -2.86 -3.65
N PRO A 89 31.83 -3.75 -4.27
CA PRO A 89 31.83 -4.23 -5.65
C PRO A 89 30.51 -3.91 -6.39
N ILE A 90 30.54 -4.04 -7.73
CA ILE A 90 29.34 -4.10 -8.58
C ILE A 90 28.56 -5.35 -8.17
N ALA A 91 27.46 -5.16 -7.44
CA ALA A 91 26.43 -6.16 -7.27
C ALA A 91 25.27 -5.80 -8.20
N ASP A 92 24.84 -6.82 -8.95
CA ASP A 92 23.73 -6.85 -9.89
C ASP A 92 22.45 -6.18 -9.33
N ASP A 93 22.24 -4.90 -9.65
CA ASP A 93 21.12 -4.08 -9.15
C ASP A 93 19.87 -4.26 -10.03
N SER A 94 19.17 -5.36 -9.81
CA SER A 94 17.81 -5.60 -10.32
C SER A 94 16.72 -5.17 -9.32
N SER A 95 17.03 -4.28 -8.36
CA SER A 95 16.14 -3.97 -7.22
C SER A 95 15.85 -2.47 -7.04
N GLN A 96 15.84 -1.68 -8.11
CA GLN A 96 15.37 -0.29 -8.03
C GLN A 96 13.89 -0.24 -7.66
N LYS A 97 13.61 0.02 -6.38
CA LYS A 97 12.27 0.10 -5.79
C LYS A 97 11.60 1.41 -6.20
N ILE A 98 10.86 1.40 -7.31
CA ILE A 98 10.04 2.52 -7.77
C ILE A 98 9.03 2.96 -6.68
N SER A 99 8.87 4.26 -6.47
CA SER A 99 7.94 4.89 -5.54
C SER A 99 7.02 5.91 -6.23
N VAL A 100 5.89 6.26 -5.59
CA VAL A 100 5.00 7.35 -6.08
C VAL A 100 5.60 8.75 -5.96
N TYR A 101 6.83 8.85 -5.47
CA TYR A 101 7.59 10.09 -5.31
C TYR A 101 8.80 10.14 -6.25
N ASP A 102 8.93 9.17 -7.15
CA ASP A 102 10.00 9.16 -8.15
C ASP A 102 9.72 10.23 -9.21
N GLU A 103 10.80 10.71 -9.83
CA GLU A 103 10.71 11.65 -10.94
C GLU A 103 10.10 10.94 -12.15
N HIS A 104 8.83 11.25 -12.43
CA HIS A 104 8.11 10.71 -13.57
C HIS A 104 7.05 11.70 -14.06
N PRO A 105 6.95 12.00 -15.37
CA PRO A 105 6.04 13.02 -15.89
C PRO A 105 4.58 12.87 -15.46
N LEU A 106 4.07 11.64 -15.40
CA LEU A 106 2.73 11.35 -14.89
C LEU A 106 2.59 11.62 -13.40
N LEU A 107 3.58 11.26 -12.58
CA LEU A 107 3.52 11.46 -11.13
C LEU A 107 3.58 12.96 -10.82
N ASP A 108 4.45 13.71 -11.49
CA ASP A 108 4.53 15.16 -11.38
C ASP A 108 3.22 15.84 -11.78
N TYR A 109 2.63 15.41 -12.89
CA TYR A 109 1.33 15.91 -13.34
C TYR A 109 0.23 15.64 -12.30
N LEU A 110 0.15 14.42 -11.76
CA LEU A 110 -0.87 14.05 -10.79
C LEU A 110 -0.66 14.73 -9.43
N TRP A 111 0.59 14.93 -8.99
CA TRP A 111 0.91 15.70 -7.78
C TRP A 111 0.50 17.16 -7.95
N SER A 112 0.86 17.79 -9.08
CA SER A 112 0.45 19.16 -9.39
C SER A 112 -1.07 19.32 -9.43
N ALA A 113 -1.78 18.37 -10.05
CA ALA A 113 -3.24 18.37 -10.10
C ALA A 113 -3.88 18.18 -8.71
N THR A 114 -3.27 17.36 -7.85
CA THR A 114 -3.71 17.12 -6.47
C THR A 114 -3.53 18.36 -5.61
N ASP A 115 -2.36 19.02 -5.68
CA ASP A 115 -2.06 20.22 -4.91
C ASP A 115 -2.92 21.41 -5.32
N THR A 116 -3.17 21.56 -6.62
CA THR A 116 -4.03 22.63 -7.13
C THR A 116 -5.52 22.34 -6.97
N GLY A 117 -5.89 21.08 -6.70
CA GLY A 117 -7.29 20.63 -6.67
C GLY A 117 -8.03 20.85 -7.99
N LYS A 118 -7.30 20.98 -9.10
CA LYS A 118 -7.88 21.26 -10.42
C LYS A 118 -8.56 20.02 -10.99
N ARG A 119 -9.64 20.25 -11.72
CA ARG A 119 -10.26 19.22 -12.57
C ARG A 119 -9.27 18.83 -13.66
N ILE A 120 -9.07 17.53 -13.83
CA ILE A 120 -8.30 16.94 -14.93
C ILE A 120 -9.13 15.89 -15.65
N SER A 121 -8.81 15.64 -16.92
CA SER A 121 -9.41 14.57 -17.72
C SER A 121 -8.39 13.46 -17.90
N ILE A 122 -8.79 12.22 -17.58
CA ILE A 122 -7.96 11.02 -17.72
C ILE A 122 -8.66 10.00 -18.61
N ILE A 123 -7.92 9.17 -19.32
CA ILE A 123 -8.43 7.92 -19.89
C ILE A 123 -8.08 6.83 -18.88
N TYR A 124 -9.09 6.14 -18.34
CA TYR A 124 -8.85 5.09 -17.36
C TYR A 124 -9.05 3.70 -17.96
N HIS A 125 -7.99 2.91 -18.00
CA HIS A 125 -7.97 1.56 -18.59
C HIS A 125 -8.30 0.45 -17.59
N GLY A 126 -8.67 0.80 -16.36
CA GLY A 126 -9.07 -0.15 -15.32
C GLY A 126 -10.58 -0.19 -15.06
N GLY A 127 -11.03 -1.19 -14.30
CA GLY A 127 -12.43 -1.30 -13.85
C GLY A 127 -13.38 -1.88 -14.91
N SER A 128 -14.69 -1.64 -14.76
CA SER A 128 -15.73 -2.21 -15.63
C SER A 128 -15.94 -1.47 -16.95
N ASN A 129 -15.46 -0.22 -17.06
CA ASN A 129 -15.55 0.61 -18.25
C ASN A 129 -14.15 1.14 -18.61
N PRO A 130 -13.24 0.25 -19.08
CA PRO A 130 -11.89 0.63 -19.45
C PRO A 130 -11.88 1.48 -20.73
N GLY A 131 -10.89 2.37 -20.87
CA GLY A 131 -10.72 3.24 -22.03
C GLY A 131 -11.66 4.44 -22.07
N VAL A 132 -12.53 4.60 -21.07
CA VAL A 132 -13.46 5.74 -20.99
C VAL A 132 -12.74 6.96 -20.42
N VAL A 133 -12.97 8.12 -21.07
CA VAL A 133 -12.53 9.42 -20.57
C VAL A 133 -13.33 9.77 -19.30
N ARG A 134 -12.62 10.09 -18.22
CA ARG A 134 -13.19 10.52 -16.95
C ARG A 134 -12.64 11.87 -16.55
N ASP A 135 -13.54 12.75 -16.16
CA ASP A 135 -13.21 13.99 -15.49
C ASP A 135 -13.16 13.74 -13.98
N ILE A 136 -12.02 14.04 -13.39
CA ILE A 136 -11.79 13.78 -11.97
C ILE A 136 -11.25 15.02 -11.27
N ILE A 137 -11.47 15.08 -9.96
CA ILE A 137 -10.78 16.03 -9.06
C ILE A 137 -9.86 15.21 -8.14
N PRO A 138 -8.55 15.20 -8.42
CA PRO A 138 -7.55 14.52 -7.60
C PRO A 138 -7.56 15.00 -6.15
N ARG A 139 -7.31 14.08 -5.22
CA ARG A 139 -7.30 14.36 -3.77
C ARG A 139 -6.04 13.88 -3.08
N SER A 140 -5.55 12.69 -3.41
CA SER A 140 -4.37 12.12 -2.79
C SER A 140 -3.76 11.05 -3.68
N LEU A 141 -2.43 11.02 -3.75
CA LEU A 141 -1.67 9.88 -4.27
C LEU A 141 -1.20 9.04 -3.08
N ASN A 142 -1.43 7.74 -3.16
CA ASN A 142 -1.14 6.78 -2.10
C ASN A 142 0.09 5.95 -2.47
N GLU A 143 0.84 5.49 -1.47
CA GLU A 143 2.10 4.74 -1.65
C GLU A 143 1.94 3.41 -2.40
N ASN A 144 0.70 2.90 -2.51
CA ASN A 144 0.36 1.71 -3.28
C ASN A 144 0.05 2.01 -4.76
N PHE A 145 0.54 3.12 -5.31
CA PHE A 145 0.30 3.57 -6.69
C PHE A 145 -1.19 3.75 -7.02
N THR A 146 -1.94 4.33 -6.08
CA THR A 146 -3.35 4.68 -6.31
C THR A 146 -3.60 6.16 -6.15
N LEU A 147 -4.41 6.71 -7.05
CA LEU A 147 -4.92 8.06 -6.99
C LEU A 147 -6.34 8.03 -6.42
N GLN A 148 -6.53 8.68 -5.28
CA GLN A 148 -7.86 8.99 -4.78
C GLN A 148 -8.36 10.27 -5.46
N ALA A 149 -9.55 10.20 -6.08
CA ALA A 149 -10.14 11.33 -6.77
C ALA A 149 -11.67 11.27 -6.74
N VAL A 150 -12.32 12.44 -6.80
CA VAL A 150 -13.77 12.54 -7.01
C VAL A 150 -14.05 12.34 -8.50
N ASP A 151 -14.85 11.33 -8.84
CA ASP A 151 -15.25 11.05 -10.22
C ASP A 151 -16.47 11.90 -10.61
N LEU A 152 -16.30 12.84 -11.54
CA LEU A 152 -17.37 13.73 -11.97
C LEU A 152 -18.32 13.07 -13.00
N ASN A 153 -17.92 11.94 -13.59
CA ASN A 153 -18.74 11.18 -14.52
C ASN A 153 -19.69 10.22 -13.78
N SER A 154 -19.53 10.10 -12.45
CA SER A 154 -20.45 9.39 -11.57
C SER A 154 -21.58 10.32 -11.13
N ASN A 155 -22.84 9.87 -11.27
CA ASN A 155 -24.02 10.62 -10.82
C ASN A 155 -23.98 11.05 -9.34
N GLU A 156 -23.20 10.33 -8.52
CA GLU A 156 -23.11 10.52 -7.07
C GLU A 156 -21.85 11.26 -6.62
N ARG A 157 -20.98 11.72 -7.56
CA ARG A 157 -19.69 12.41 -7.26
C ARG A 157 -18.89 11.70 -6.15
N VAL A 158 -18.82 10.38 -6.24
CA VAL A 158 -18.19 9.53 -5.22
C VAL A 158 -16.67 9.61 -5.34
N VAL A 159 -15.99 9.57 -4.20
CA VAL A 159 -14.54 9.41 -4.12
C VAL A 159 -14.17 7.98 -4.53
N LYS A 160 -13.33 7.83 -5.55
CA LYS A 160 -12.85 6.55 -6.07
C LYS A 160 -11.33 6.46 -6.03
N LEU A 161 -10.84 5.23 -6.08
CA LEU A 161 -9.41 4.90 -6.20
C LEU A 161 -9.11 4.45 -7.63
N PHE A 162 -8.16 5.11 -8.27
CA PHE A 162 -7.68 4.80 -9.62
C PHE A 162 -6.26 4.23 -9.51
N ALA A 163 -5.99 3.10 -10.15
CA ALA A 163 -4.61 2.59 -10.26
C ALA A 163 -3.81 3.53 -11.17
N ILE A 164 -2.66 4.03 -10.74
CA ILE A 164 -1.88 4.99 -11.55
C ILE A 164 -1.40 4.35 -12.87
N GLU A 165 -0.99 3.07 -12.84
CA GLU A 165 -0.63 2.30 -14.05
C GLU A 165 -1.74 2.24 -15.13
N ASN A 166 -2.99 2.36 -14.71
CA ASN A 166 -4.16 2.33 -15.59
C ASN A 166 -4.63 3.74 -16.00
N ILE A 167 -3.94 4.78 -15.56
CA ILE A 167 -4.23 6.17 -15.95
C ILE A 167 -3.41 6.52 -17.17
N GLU A 168 -4.09 7.11 -18.14
CA GLU A 168 -3.48 7.77 -19.28
C GLU A 168 -3.95 9.22 -19.34
N VAL A 169 -2.99 10.12 -19.56
CA VAL A 169 -3.24 11.57 -19.73
C VAL A 169 -2.67 11.95 -21.08
N GLN A 170 -3.46 12.67 -21.88
CA GLN A 170 -3.06 13.05 -23.23
C GLN A 170 -1.77 13.88 -23.22
N GLY A 171 -0.74 13.41 -23.91
CA GLY A 171 0.56 14.10 -24.01
C GLY A 171 1.49 13.90 -22.81
N VAL A 172 1.15 13.04 -21.85
CA VAL A 172 2.00 12.68 -20.71
C VAL A 172 2.40 11.22 -20.82
N GLU A 173 3.67 10.92 -20.60
CA GLU A 173 4.20 9.55 -20.61
C GLU A 173 3.50 8.67 -19.56
N ARG A 174 3.17 7.43 -19.93
CA ARG A 174 2.49 6.48 -19.02
C ARG A 174 3.50 5.86 -18.07
N LEU A 175 3.12 5.79 -16.79
CA LEU A 175 3.93 5.11 -15.79
C LEU A 175 3.84 3.59 -15.98
N ILE A 176 4.97 2.97 -16.29
CA ILE A 176 5.14 1.52 -16.28
C ILE A 176 5.68 1.14 -14.90
N ILE A 177 4.87 0.42 -14.12
CA ILE A 177 5.31 -0.12 -12.83
C ILE A 177 5.78 -1.55 -13.09
N PRO A 178 7.05 -1.89 -12.85
CA PRO A 178 7.52 -3.28 -12.96
C PRO A 178 6.68 -4.19 -12.06
N ASP A 179 6.33 -5.38 -12.56
CA ASP A 179 5.44 -6.32 -11.86
C ASP A 179 5.92 -6.65 -10.45
N ALA A 180 7.23 -6.75 -10.27
CA ALA A 180 7.91 -6.97 -8.99
C ALA A 180 7.75 -5.82 -7.96
N LEU A 181 7.13 -4.70 -8.32
CA LEU A 181 6.99 -3.50 -7.47
C LEU A 181 5.55 -3.02 -7.31
N ASN A 182 4.58 -3.64 -8.00
CA ASN A 182 3.18 -3.30 -7.83
C ASN A 182 2.62 -4.04 -6.60
N PRO A 183 2.29 -3.38 -5.48
CA PRO A 183 1.72 -4.04 -4.29
C PRO A 183 0.38 -4.74 -4.53
N ARG A 184 -0.28 -4.49 -5.67
CA ARG A 184 -1.48 -5.25 -6.11
C ARG A 184 -1.14 -6.56 -6.82
N LYS A 185 0.04 -6.67 -7.45
CA LYS A 185 0.59 -7.93 -8.02
C LYS A 185 1.48 -8.68 -7.01
N ASN A 186 2.18 -7.94 -6.15
CA ASN A 186 3.01 -8.46 -5.04
C ASN A 186 2.22 -8.86 -3.79
N LYS A 187 0.89 -8.77 -3.81
CA LYS A 187 0.08 -9.49 -2.81
C LYS A 187 0.20 -10.95 -3.20
N ARG A 188 1.32 -11.61 -2.82
CA ARG A 188 1.71 -12.98 -3.18
C ARG A 188 0.58 -13.62 -3.92
N GLU A 189 0.62 -13.48 -5.23
CA GLU A 189 -0.25 -14.23 -6.09
C GLU A 189 -0.01 -15.69 -5.70
N ILE A 190 -0.86 -16.20 -4.81
CA ILE A 190 -1.36 -17.57 -4.91
C ILE A 190 -2.31 -17.56 -6.13
N THR A 191 -1.88 -16.96 -7.25
CA THR A 191 -2.32 -17.33 -8.58
C THR A 191 -1.20 -18.23 -9.09
N SER A 192 -1.01 -19.36 -8.40
CA SER A 192 -0.39 -20.49 -9.06
C SER A 192 -1.36 -20.92 -10.17
N ASP A 193 -1.21 -20.37 -11.38
CA ASP A 193 -1.71 -20.88 -12.67
C ASP A 193 -3.07 -21.62 -12.65
N PHE A 194 -4.03 -21.17 -11.84
CA PHE A 194 -5.29 -21.85 -11.73
C PHE A 194 -6.24 -21.27 -12.77
N ASN A 195 -6.55 -22.05 -13.80
CA ASN A 195 -7.66 -21.77 -14.71
C ASN A 195 -8.91 -22.46 -14.14
N PHE A 196 -9.60 -21.81 -13.20
CA PHE A 196 -10.86 -22.33 -12.69
C PHE A 196 -12.01 -21.91 -13.61
N ASN A 197 -12.81 -22.87 -14.07
CA ASN A 197 -13.98 -22.58 -14.90
C ASN A 197 -15.24 -22.43 -14.04
N SER A 198 -15.25 -22.99 -12.83
CA SER A 198 -16.40 -22.97 -11.93
C SER A 198 -16.00 -23.01 -10.44
N ILE A 199 -16.95 -22.64 -9.57
CA ILE A 199 -16.81 -22.78 -8.11
C ILE A 199 -16.68 -24.26 -7.70
N SER A 200 -17.19 -25.19 -8.51
CA SER A 200 -16.98 -26.62 -8.29
C SER A 200 -15.52 -27.02 -8.43
N ASP A 201 -14.83 -26.51 -9.46
CA ASP A 201 -13.41 -26.80 -9.71
C ASP A 201 -12.55 -26.29 -8.55
N ILE A 202 -12.89 -25.09 -8.06
CA ILE A 202 -12.23 -24.45 -6.92
C ILE A 202 -12.40 -25.30 -5.66
N TYR A 203 -13.62 -25.77 -5.38
CA TYR A 203 -13.87 -26.66 -4.26
C TYR A 203 -13.01 -27.94 -4.36
N LEU A 204 -13.03 -28.60 -5.52
CA LEU A 204 -12.27 -29.83 -5.72
C LEU A 204 -10.76 -29.63 -5.56
N ALA A 205 -10.23 -28.50 -6.03
CA ALA A 205 -8.80 -28.21 -5.95
C ALA A 205 -8.34 -27.78 -4.54
N LEU A 206 -9.18 -27.05 -3.80
CA LEU A 206 -8.74 -26.35 -2.59
C LEU A 206 -9.29 -26.95 -1.29
N LYS A 207 -10.25 -27.88 -1.35
CA LYS A 207 -10.89 -28.46 -0.17
C LYS A 207 -9.87 -28.96 0.86
N ASP A 208 -8.97 -29.86 0.44
CA ASP A 208 -8.02 -30.49 1.36
C ASP A 208 -7.05 -29.47 1.96
N THR A 209 -6.66 -28.46 1.17
CA THR A 209 -5.80 -27.36 1.63
C THR A 209 -6.50 -26.52 2.69
N LEU A 210 -7.76 -26.14 2.46
CA LEU A 210 -8.55 -25.35 3.40
C LEU A 210 -8.87 -26.14 4.68
N GLU A 211 -9.21 -27.42 4.55
CA GLU A 211 -9.40 -28.31 5.71
C GLU A 211 -8.09 -28.47 6.50
N GLY A 212 -6.94 -28.60 5.81
CA GLY A 212 -5.62 -28.62 6.42
C GLY A 212 -5.23 -27.32 7.14
N MET A 213 -5.79 -26.18 6.72
CA MET A 213 -5.68 -24.90 7.45
C MET A 213 -6.57 -24.82 8.70
N GLY A 214 -7.37 -25.85 8.97
CA GLY A 214 -8.26 -25.91 10.13
C GLY A 214 -9.65 -25.34 9.86
N TRP A 215 -10.06 -25.25 8.59
CA TRP A 215 -11.38 -24.78 8.22
C TRP A 215 -12.38 -25.92 7.99
N HIS A 216 -13.66 -25.62 8.17
CA HIS A 216 -14.74 -26.42 7.58
C HIS A 216 -15.13 -25.80 6.23
N VAL A 217 -15.15 -26.62 5.17
CA VAL A 217 -15.49 -26.17 3.82
C VAL A 217 -16.91 -26.63 3.48
N ALA A 218 -17.78 -25.70 3.08
CA ALA A 218 -19.15 -26.00 2.69
C ALA A 218 -19.47 -25.46 1.30
N THR A 219 -20.21 -26.25 0.51
CA THR A 219 -20.67 -25.85 -0.83
C THR A 219 -22.19 -25.79 -0.88
N TYR A 220 -22.70 -24.99 -1.81
CA TYR A 220 -24.14 -24.92 -2.08
C TYR A 220 -24.38 -25.01 -3.57
N GLU A 221 -25.33 -25.86 -3.93
CA GLU A 221 -25.71 -26.09 -5.30
C GLU A 221 -27.03 -25.42 -5.64
N LYS A 222 -27.12 -24.91 -6.86
CA LYS A 222 -28.37 -24.40 -7.46
C LYS A 222 -28.44 -24.95 -8.87
N ASN A 223 -29.56 -25.60 -9.21
CA ASN A 223 -29.77 -26.23 -10.51
C ASN A 223 -28.66 -27.22 -10.91
N GLY A 224 -28.13 -27.99 -9.95
CA GLY A 224 -27.08 -28.99 -10.19
C GLY A 224 -25.68 -28.42 -10.43
N SER A 225 -25.48 -27.12 -10.18
CA SER A 225 -24.17 -26.48 -10.25
C SER A 225 -23.80 -25.86 -8.90
N CYS A 226 -22.55 -26.04 -8.48
CA CYS A 226 -22.02 -25.36 -7.30
C CYS A 226 -21.96 -23.85 -7.56
N VAL A 227 -22.72 -23.07 -6.79
CA VAL A 227 -22.81 -21.61 -6.95
C VAL A 227 -22.17 -20.85 -5.79
N ARG A 228 -21.79 -21.55 -4.72
CA ARG A 228 -21.22 -20.95 -3.52
C ARG A 228 -20.29 -21.90 -2.79
N LEU A 229 -19.19 -21.35 -2.31
CA LEU A 229 -18.17 -21.97 -1.48
C LEU A 229 -17.98 -21.14 -0.21
N ASP A 230 -18.06 -21.78 0.94
CA ASP A 230 -17.94 -21.18 2.27
C ASP A 230 -16.77 -21.82 3.03
N VAL A 231 -16.06 -20.99 3.79
CA VAL A 231 -15.05 -21.38 4.78
C VAL A 231 -15.58 -20.99 6.15
N CYS A 232 -15.70 -21.96 7.05
CA CYS A 232 -16.28 -21.78 8.38
C CYS A 232 -15.28 -22.16 9.49
N ASP A 233 -15.21 -21.33 10.53
CA ASP A 233 -14.56 -21.65 11.81
C ASP A 233 -15.38 -22.65 12.62
N TYR A 234 -14.78 -23.16 13.71
CA TYR A 234 -15.43 -24.06 14.65
C TYR A 234 -15.86 -23.33 15.93
N PHE A 235 -16.93 -23.80 16.56
CA PHE A 235 -17.24 -23.47 17.94
C PHE A 235 -16.30 -24.21 18.90
N LYS A 236 -16.23 -23.78 20.17
CA LYS A 236 -15.45 -24.47 21.22
C LYS A 236 -15.83 -25.95 21.42
N ASN A 237 -17.01 -26.37 20.98
CA ASN A 237 -17.49 -27.75 21.02
C ASN A 237 -17.12 -28.58 19.77
N GLY A 238 -16.28 -28.04 18.88
CA GLY A 238 -15.82 -28.71 17.66
C GLY A 238 -16.84 -28.75 16.52
N LYS A 239 -18.03 -28.13 16.67
CA LYS A 239 -19.00 -28.05 15.57
C LYS A 239 -18.68 -26.86 14.66
N PRO A 240 -18.80 -27.00 13.32
CA PRO A 240 -18.65 -25.87 12.40
C PRO A 240 -19.69 -24.78 12.69
N ARG A 241 -19.28 -23.52 12.53
CA ARG A 241 -20.23 -22.40 12.54
C ARG A 241 -21.02 -22.36 11.23
N LYS A 242 -22.31 -22.01 11.34
CA LYS A 242 -23.19 -21.82 10.17
C LYS A 242 -22.93 -20.50 9.44
N SER A 243 -22.53 -19.47 10.18
CA SER A 243 -22.04 -18.25 9.55
C SER A 243 -20.68 -18.60 8.97
N PRO A 244 -20.37 -18.28 7.71
CA PRO A 244 -19.04 -18.44 7.15
C PRO A 244 -18.12 -17.30 7.57
N VAL A 245 -16.83 -17.57 7.63
CA VAL A 245 -15.78 -16.55 7.80
C VAL A 245 -15.57 -15.85 6.46
N VAL A 246 -15.44 -16.62 5.39
CA VAL A 246 -15.33 -16.13 4.02
C VAL A 246 -16.27 -16.93 3.11
N THR A 247 -16.91 -16.24 2.19
CA THR A 247 -17.80 -16.81 1.17
C THR A 247 -17.37 -16.35 -0.21
N LEU A 248 -17.30 -17.28 -1.15
CA LEU A 248 -17.21 -17.03 -2.59
C LEU A 248 -18.50 -17.52 -3.27
N TYR A 249 -19.15 -16.70 -4.07
CA TYR A 249 -20.35 -17.11 -4.80
C TYR A 249 -20.50 -16.41 -6.16
N PHE A 250 -21.34 -16.99 -7.01
CA PHE A 250 -21.71 -16.46 -8.32
C PHE A 250 -23.10 -15.80 -8.26
N GLU A 251 -23.17 -14.54 -8.68
CA GLU A 251 -24.36 -13.70 -8.72
C GLU A 251 -24.62 -13.25 -10.19
N PRO A 252 -25.44 -14.00 -10.95
CA PRO A 252 -25.65 -13.76 -12.38
C PRO A 252 -26.30 -12.40 -12.69
N GLU A 253 -26.99 -11.81 -11.72
CA GLU A 253 -27.62 -10.49 -11.85
C GLU A 253 -26.57 -9.38 -12.07
N ASN A 254 -25.36 -9.55 -11.53
CA ASN A 254 -24.25 -8.62 -11.75
C ASN A 254 -23.45 -8.99 -13.00
N LYS A 255 -23.95 -8.56 -14.17
CA LYS A 255 -23.36 -8.88 -15.49
C LYS A 255 -21.89 -8.47 -15.67
N THR A 256 -21.40 -7.49 -14.90
CA THR A 256 -20.03 -6.98 -15.05
C THR A 256 -19.05 -7.62 -14.08
N ARG A 257 -19.52 -8.00 -12.89
CA ARG A 257 -18.70 -8.53 -11.79
C ARG A 257 -19.47 -9.62 -11.04
N PRO A 258 -19.74 -10.76 -11.68
CA PRO A 258 -20.66 -11.76 -11.13
C PRO A 258 -20.05 -12.58 -9.99
N TYR A 259 -18.74 -12.52 -9.77
CA TYR A 259 -18.09 -13.27 -8.69
C TYR A 259 -17.98 -12.40 -7.45
N VAL A 260 -18.51 -12.89 -6.33
CA VAL A 260 -18.58 -12.12 -5.09
C VAL A 260 -17.79 -12.84 -3.99
N CYS A 261 -16.89 -12.11 -3.35
CA CYS A 261 -16.16 -12.56 -2.16
C CYS A 261 -16.56 -11.70 -0.95
N LYS A 262 -17.05 -12.33 0.11
CA LYS A 262 -17.54 -11.67 1.32
C LYS A 262 -16.86 -12.24 2.56
N CYS A 263 -16.46 -11.37 3.48
CA CYS A 263 -15.90 -11.73 4.78
C CYS A 263 -16.86 -11.33 5.91
N ARG A 264 -16.97 -12.15 6.97
CA ARG A 264 -17.86 -11.91 8.12
C ARG A 264 -17.60 -10.58 8.83
N GLY A 265 -16.35 -10.11 8.85
CA GLY A 265 -15.94 -8.86 9.52
C GLY A 265 -16.03 -7.60 8.65
N ILE A 266 -16.36 -7.74 7.36
CA ILE A 266 -16.36 -6.62 6.41
C ILE A 266 -17.79 -6.45 5.87
N SER A 267 -18.37 -5.26 6.07
CA SER A 267 -19.77 -4.98 5.68
C SER A 267 -19.97 -4.96 4.16
N LEU A 268 -18.94 -4.58 3.40
CA LEU A 268 -18.95 -4.52 1.94
C LEU A 268 -18.40 -5.82 1.34
N ALA A 269 -19.17 -6.41 0.43
CA ALA A 269 -18.70 -7.53 -0.38
C ALA A 269 -17.88 -7.00 -1.58
N ASN A 270 -16.78 -7.68 -1.89
CA ASN A 270 -15.99 -7.36 -3.07
C ASN A 270 -16.49 -8.17 -4.27
N THR A 271 -16.64 -7.51 -5.42
CA THR A 271 -17.11 -8.14 -6.66
C THR A 271 -16.04 -8.11 -7.75
N TYR A 272 -15.95 -9.18 -8.53
CA TYR A 272 -14.89 -9.41 -9.51
C TYR A 272 -15.49 -9.89 -10.84
N SER A 273 -14.86 -9.47 -11.93
CA SER A 273 -15.19 -9.90 -13.30
C SER A 273 -14.55 -11.23 -13.66
N ASN A 274 -13.41 -11.57 -13.04
CA ASN A 274 -12.66 -12.79 -13.24
C ASN A 274 -12.74 -13.65 -11.96
N LEU A 275 -12.91 -14.97 -12.14
CA LEU A 275 -13.08 -15.93 -11.06
C LEU A 275 -11.78 -16.14 -10.28
N ASP A 276 -10.64 -16.24 -10.96
CA ASP A 276 -9.32 -16.45 -10.36
C ASP A 276 -8.96 -15.32 -9.38
N HIS A 277 -9.28 -14.07 -9.74
CA HIS A 277 -9.12 -12.93 -8.83
C HIS A 277 -10.00 -13.05 -7.58
N ALA A 278 -11.24 -13.50 -7.74
CA ALA A 278 -12.16 -13.72 -6.62
C ALA A 278 -11.65 -14.83 -5.69
N VAL A 279 -11.11 -15.91 -6.26
CA VAL A 279 -10.49 -17.03 -5.54
C VAL A 279 -9.22 -16.61 -4.81
N GLY A 280 -8.33 -15.87 -5.47
CA GLY A 280 -7.10 -15.38 -4.84
C GLY A 280 -7.39 -14.52 -3.61
N MET A 281 -8.39 -13.65 -3.71
CA MET A 281 -8.86 -12.86 -2.58
C MET A 281 -9.54 -13.70 -1.49
N PHE A 282 -10.35 -14.67 -1.86
CA PHE A 282 -10.97 -15.62 -0.93
C PHE A 282 -9.91 -16.41 -0.12
N LEU A 283 -8.89 -16.95 -0.80
CA LEU A 283 -7.79 -17.68 -0.19
C LEU A 283 -6.95 -16.78 0.72
N THR A 284 -6.64 -15.56 0.28
CA THR A 284 -5.85 -14.63 1.08
C THR A 284 -6.55 -14.34 2.41
N ILE A 285 -7.85 -14.04 2.39
CA ILE A 285 -8.61 -13.75 3.60
C ILE A 285 -8.66 -14.99 4.51
N ALA A 286 -8.92 -16.17 3.95
CA ALA A 286 -8.93 -17.41 4.72
C ALA A 286 -7.57 -17.69 5.40
N TYR A 287 -6.47 -17.43 4.69
CA TYR A 287 -5.12 -17.61 5.22
C TYR A 287 -4.79 -16.60 6.32
N GLU A 288 -5.01 -15.30 6.08
CA GLU A 288 -4.74 -14.23 7.06
C GLU A 288 -5.50 -14.46 8.38
N ILE A 289 -6.77 -14.87 8.30
CA ILE A 289 -7.57 -15.16 9.50
C ILE A 289 -7.06 -16.42 10.20
N SER A 290 -6.60 -17.43 9.45
CA SER A 290 -6.03 -18.64 10.05
C SER A 290 -4.72 -18.38 10.80
N LEU A 291 -3.91 -17.43 10.35
CA LEU A 291 -2.68 -17.01 11.04
C LEU A 291 -3.02 -16.27 12.34
N ALA A 292 -3.92 -15.28 12.27
CA ALA A 292 -4.33 -14.53 13.45
C ALA A 292 -4.93 -15.43 14.55
N ALA A 293 -5.67 -16.47 14.16
CA ALA A 293 -6.22 -17.45 15.10
C ALA A 293 -5.17 -18.36 15.77
N LYS A 294 -3.98 -18.52 15.18
CA LYS A 294 -2.87 -19.28 15.77
C LYS A 294 -2.09 -18.43 16.77
N ASP A 295 -1.87 -17.15 16.44
CA ASP A 295 -1.18 -16.21 17.33
C ASP A 295 -1.93 -15.98 18.65
N GLU A 296 -3.28 -15.97 18.63
CA GLU A 296 -4.12 -15.84 19.85
C GLU A 296 -4.10 -17.08 20.77
N VAL A 297 -3.64 -18.24 20.28
CA VAL A 297 -3.58 -19.49 21.06
C VAL A 297 -2.20 -19.67 21.72
N GLU A 298 -1.16 -19.01 21.19
CA GLU A 298 0.21 -19.04 21.74
C GLU A 298 0.50 -17.89 22.72
N SER A 299 -0.37 -16.88 22.82
CA SER A 299 -0.31 -15.76 23.77
C SER A 299 -1.08 -16.01 25.06
#